data_AF-A0A3D1B122-F1
#
_entry.id   AF-A0A3D1B122-F1
#
_cell.length_a   1.000
_cell.length_b   1.000
_cell.length_c   1.000
_cell.angle_alpha   90.00
_cell.angle_beta   90.00
_cell.angle_gamma   90.00
#
_symmetry.space_group_name_H-M   'P 1'
#
loop_
_entity.id
_entity.type
_entity.pdbx_description
1 polymer ?
#
loop_
_entity_poly.entity_id
_entity_poly.type
_entity_poly.pdbx_seq_one_letter_code
_entity_poly.pdbx_strand_id
1 'polypeptide(L)'
;MKKKYQLGPQEVTGEEIEFETEKEGFNIYILHDGTRLKFKAVVSTIVRLDAYNPNGEPLYMVNASNVMVADVPDALKKPQH
;
A
#
# COMPACT_ATOMS: atom_id res chain seq x y z
N MET A 1 21.02 7.29 5.55
CA MET A 1 21.17 8.04 6.82
C MET A 1 19.99 7.73 7.72
N LYS A 2 20.24 7.39 9.00
CA LYS A 2 19.17 7.05 9.94
C LYS A 2 18.33 8.27 10.32
N LYS A 3 17.01 8.09 10.37
CA LYS A 3 16.02 9.08 10.82
C LYS A 3 15.15 8.47 11.92
N LYS A 4 14.43 9.31 12.66
CA LYS A 4 13.46 8.89 13.67
C LYS A 4 12.08 8.69 13.03
N TYR A 5 11.40 7.62 13.43
CA TYR A 5 10.09 7.20 12.94
C TYR A 5 9.20 6.80 14.12
N GLN A 6 7.90 7.06 13.98
CA GLN A 6 6.92 6.69 15.00
C GLN A 6 6.40 5.28 14.76
N LEU A 7 6.58 4.38 15.74
CA LEU A 7 6.05 3.02 15.74
C LEU A 7 5.06 2.87 16.90
N GLY A 8 3.79 3.15 16.63
CA GLY A 8 2.78 3.23 17.69
C GLY A 8 3.13 4.33 18.71
N PRO A 9 3.20 4.04 20.03
CA PRO A 9 3.59 5.02 21.03
C PRO A 9 5.10 5.25 21.13
N GLN A 10 5.92 4.44 20.46
CA GLN A 10 7.38 4.48 20.58
C GLN A 10 8.03 5.22 19.39
N GLU A 11 9.13 5.92 19.66
CA GLU A 11 10.00 6.47 18.62
C GLU A 11 11.18 5.52 18.39
N VAL A 12 11.44 5.18 17.13
CA VAL A 12 12.51 4.27 16.73
C VAL A 12 13.33 4.88 15.59
N THR A 13 14.62 4.56 15.53
CA THR A 13 15.43 4.94 14.37
C THR A 13 15.21 3.97 13.21
N GLY A 14 15.43 4.43 11.98
CA GLY A 14 15.33 3.59 10.80
C GLY A 14 16.03 4.21 9.61
N GLU A 15 16.20 3.44 8.55
CA GLU A 15 16.82 3.85 7.30
C GLU A 15 15.94 3.46 6.12
N GLU A 16 15.72 4.43 5.24
CA GLU A 16 15.12 4.19 3.94
C GLU A 16 16.05 3.33 3.08
N ILE A 17 15.50 2.27 2.49
CA ILE A 17 16.24 1.31 1.68
C ILE A 17 15.76 1.35 0.24
N GLU A 18 16.71 1.23 -0.68
CA GLU A 18 16.40 1.01 -2.09
C GLU A 18 15.81 -0.39 -2.29
N PHE A 19 14.92 -0.52 -3.26
CA PHE A 19 14.27 -1.78 -3.59
C PHE A 19 13.98 -1.85 -5.09
N GLU A 20 13.92 -3.07 -5.60
CA GLU A 20 13.41 -3.37 -6.94
C GLU A 20 12.05 -4.06 -6.80
N THR A 21 11.09 -3.64 -7.63
CA THR A 21 9.75 -4.22 -7.61
C THR A 21 9.75 -5.54 -8.39
N GLU A 22 9.68 -6.67 -7.68
CA GLU A 22 9.52 -7.98 -8.32
C GLU A 22 8.12 -8.14 -8.96
N LYS A 23 7.06 -7.74 -8.25
CA LYS A 23 5.69 -7.78 -8.76
C LYS A 23 4.80 -6.73 -8.07
N GLU A 24 4.18 -5.88 -8.88
CA GLU A 24 3.11 -4.97 -8.44
C GLU A 24 2.02 -4.94 -9.51
N GLY A 25 0.76 -5.14 -9.10
CA GLY A 25 -0.35 -5.23 -10.05
C GLY A 25 -1.70 -4.96 -9.40
N PHE A 26 -2.72 -4.83 -10.23
CA PHE A 26 -4.09 -4.66 -9.77
C PHE A 26 -4.67 -5.96 -9.25
N ASN A 27 -5.25 -5.89 -8.05
CA ASN A 27 -6.27 -6.82 -7.59
C ASN A 27 -7.58 -6.46 -8.30
N ILE A 28 -8.30 -7.46 -8.80
CA ILE A 28 -9.57 -7.26 -9.49
C ILE A 28 -10.66 -7.97 -8.71
N TYR A 29 -11.69 -7.22 -8.33
CA TYR A 29 -12.87 -7.70 -7.63
C TYR A 29 -14.09 -7.55 -8.54
N ILE A 30 -14.91 -8.57 -8.63
CA ILE A 30 -16.19 -8.54 -9.33
C ILE A 30 -17.27 -8.43 -8.26
N LEU A 31 -17.98 -7.30 -8.25
CA LEU A 31 -19.03 -7.02 -7.27
C LEU A 31 -20.37 -7.60 -7.74
N HIS A 32 -21.32 -7.74 -6.80
CA HIS A 32 -22.63 -8.33 -7.07
C HIS A 32 -23.47 -7.52 -8.08
N ASP A 33 -23.20 -6.22 -8.22
CA ASP A 33 -23.86 -5.33 -9.15
C ASP A 33 -23.26 -5.36 -10.57
N GLY A 34 -22.22 -6.18 -10.79
CA GLY A 34 -21.51 -6.29 -12.06
C GLY A 34 -20.30 -5.37 -12.19
N THR A 35 -20.01 -4.51 -11.20
CA THR A 35 -18.83 -3.64 -11.20
C THR A 35 -17.55 -4.45 -11.14
N ARG A 36 -16.58 -4.11 -12.00
CA ARG A 36 -15.20 -4.62 -11.90
C ARG A 36 -14.33 -3.55 -11.23
N LEU A 37 -14.03 -3.77 -9.94
CA LEU A 37 -13.18 -2.88 -9.15
C LEU A 37 -11.72 -3.32 -9.25
N LYS A 38 -10.86 -2.45 -9.76
CA LYS A 38 -9.41 -2.64 -9.79
C LYS A 38 -8.77 -1.82 -8.68
N PHE A 39 -7.97 -2.46 -7.84
CA PHE A 39 -7.28 -1.83 -6.72
C PHE A 39 -5.83 -2.27 -6.64
N LYS A 40 -4.90 -1.33 -6.49
CA LYS A 40 -3.51 -1.64 -6.15
C LYS A 40 -2.94 -0.66 -5.13
N ALA A 41 -2.04 -1.15 -4.29
CA ALA A 41 -1.11 -0.31 -3.55
C ALA A 41 0.13 -0.07 -4.42
N VAL A 42 0.64 1.15 -4.42
CA VAL A 42 1.88 1.55 -5.09
C VAL A 42 2.86 1.97 -4.01
N VAL A 43 3.90 1.16 -3.80
CA VAL A 43 4.91 1.42 -2.75
C VAL A 43 5.85 2.52 -3.21
N SER A 44 6.04 3.54 -2.37
CA SER A 44 6.96 4.65 -2.64
C SER A 44 8.24 4.59 -1.81
N THR A 45 8.15 4.07 -0.59
CA THR A 45 9.25 4.08 0.38
C THR A 45 9.18 2.87 1.27
N ILE A 46 10.33 2.23 1.49
CA ILE A 46 10.49 1.18 2.49
C ILE A 46 11.56 1.65 3.48
N VAL A 47 11.24 1.63 4.77
CA VAL A 47 12.16 1.97 5.85
C VAL A 47 12.38 0.73 6.70
N ARG A 48 13.64 0.30 6.81
CA ARG A 48 14.05 -0.73 7.78
C ARG A 48 14.28 -0.07 9.13
N LEU A 49 13.55 -0.49 10.15
CA LEU A 49 13.61 0.07 11.50
C LEU A 49 14.68 -0.65 12.33
N ASP A 50 15.28 0.07 13.29
CA ASP A 50 16.10 -0.50 14.35
C ASP A 50 15.21 -1.08 15.48
N ALA A 51 14.18 -1.83 15.08
CA ALA A 51 13.24 -2.53 15.95
C ALA A 51 13.01 -3.92 15.38
N TYR A 52 12.83 -4.92 16.24
CA TYR A 52 12.84 -6.33 15.84
C TYR A 52 11.62 -7.05 16.39
N ASN A 53 11.10 -8.01 15.64
CA ASN A 53 10.06 -8.92 16.11
C ASN A 53 10.67 -9.97 17.08
N PRO A 54 9.85 -10.81 17.74
CA PRO A 54 10.36 -11.84 18.66
C PRO A 54 11.32 -12.87 18.05
N ASN A 55 11.30 -13.03 16.72
CA ASN A 55 12.21 -13.92 16.00
C ASN A 55 13.55 -13.26 15.65
N GLY A 56 13.74 -11.97 16.00
CA GLY A 56 14.95 -11.22 15.69
C GLY A 56 14.98 -10.63 14.28
N GLU A 57 13.86 -10.62 13.56
CA GLU A 57 13.76 -10.02 12.23
C GLU A 57 13.46 -8.52 12.34
N PRO A 58 14.08 -7.66 11.52
CA PRO A 58 13.82 -6.23 11.56
C PRO A 58 12.38 -5.92 11.13
N LEU A 59 11.78 -4.94 11.78
CA LEU A 59 10.48 -4.38 11.40
C LEU A 59 10.66 -3.37 10.26
N TYR A 60 9.64 -3.28 9.40
CA TYR A 60 9.62 -2.37 8.26
C TYR A 60 8.42 -1.44 8.31
N MET A 61 8.64 -0.18 7.96
CA MET A 61 7.58 0.78 7.66
C MET A 61 7.51 0.97 6.16
N VAL A 62 6.29 0.89 5.61
CA VAL A 62 6.04 1.02 4.17
C VAL A 62 5.10 2.19 3.95
N ASN A 63 5.53 3.15 3.11
CA ASN A 63 4.64 4.17 2.60
C ASN A 63 4.16 3.74 1.21
N ALA A 64 2.84 3.74 1.03
CA ALA A 64 2.21 3.38 -0.23
C ALA A 64 0.98 4.25 -0.52
N SER A 65 0.73 4.47 -1.80
CA SER A 65 -0.49 5.12 -2.30
C SER A 65 -1.45 4.08 -2.85
N ASN A 66 -2.74 4.24 -2.59
CA ASN A 66 -3.76 3.37 -3.17
C ASN A 66 -4.28 3.95 -4.49
N VAL A 67 -4.30 3.12 -5.54
CA VAL A 67 -4.92 3.44 -6.84
C VAL A 67 -6.14 2.56 -7.01
N MET A 68 -7.29 3.19 -7.26
CA MET A 68 -8.57 2.51 -7.44
C MET A 68 -9.24 2.98 -8.73
N VAL A 69 -9.75 2.02 -9.52
CA VAL A 69 -10.52 2.27 -10.73
C VAL A 69 -11.74 1.35 -10.70
N ALA A 70 -12.93 1.91 -10.93
CA ALA A 70 -14.16 1.15 -11.04
C ALA A 70 -14.67 1.18 -12.48
N ASP A 71 -14.82 0.00 -13.07
CA ASP A 71 -15.54 -0.19 -14.33
C ASP A 71 -16.98 -0.59 -13.97
N VAL A 72 -17.87 0.40 -14.03
CA VAL A 72 -19.25 0.32 -13.54
C VAL A 72 -20.24 0.14 -14.70
N PRO A 73 -21.27 -0.73 -14.54
CA PRO A 73 -22.37 -0.83 -15.50
C PRO A 73 -23.07 0.52 -15.76
N ASP A 74 -23.55 0.71 -17.00
CA ASP A 74 -24.22 1.97 -17.40
C ASP A 74 -25.44 2.31 -16.56
N ALA A 75 -26.18 1.29 -16.09
CA ALA A 75 -27.33 1.46 -15.22
C ALA A 75 -26.99 2.12 -13.86
N LEU A 76 -25.73 2.07 -13.43
CA LEU A 76 -25.24 2.72 -12.21
C LEU A 76 -24.64 4.10 -12.47
N LYS A 77 -24.41 4.48 -13.73
CA LYS A 77 -23.88 5.81 -14.09
C LYS A 77 -24.97 6.86 -13.95
N LYS A 78 -24.57 8.06 -13.52
CA LYS A 78 -25.47 9.22 -13.53
C LYS A 78 -25.92 9.50 -14.97
N PRO A 79 -27.20 9.83 -15.22
CA PRO A 79 -27.65 10.28 -16.53
C PRO A 79 -26.84 11.50 -16.97
N GLN A 80 -26.29 11.45 -18.18
CA GLN A 80 -25.66 12.62 -18.80
C GLN A 80 -26.78 13.61 -19.19
N HIS A 81 -26.68 14.85 -18.71
CA HIS A 81 -27.53 15.97 -19.15
C HIS A 81 -26.83 16.72 -20.28
#